data_AF-A0A1Y5H1H5-F1
#
_entry.id   AF-A0A1Y5H1H5-F1
#
_cell.length_a   1.000
_cell.length_b   1.000
_cell.length_c   1.000
_cell.angle_alpha   90.00
_cell.angle_beta   90.00
_cell.angle_gamma   90.00
#
_symmetry.space_group_name_H-M   'P 1'
#
loop_
_entity.id
_entity.type
_entity.pdbx_description
1 polymer ?
#
loop_
_entity_poly.entity_id
_entity_poly.type
_entity_poly.pdbx_seq_one_letter_code
_entity_poly.pdbx_strand_id
1 'polypeptide(L)' 'MLTNPKAHEKIFDQLAKLYCDLFTHDGFGDIRIEMRILRRNQKEIIIHCGKQYRYVLDCDQALASESAIKHLLKRDLLS' A
#
# COMPACT_ATOMS: atom_id res chain seq x y z
N MET A 1 -2.87 11.31 13.25
CA MET A 1 -3.32 10.81 11.93
C MET A 1 -2.33 11.30 10.90
N LEU A 2 -1.69 10.42 10.12
CA LEU A 2 -0.65 10.79 9.16
C LEU A 2 -1.25 10.76 7.74
N THR A 3 -1.88 11.86 7.35
CA THR A 3 -2.30 12.15 5.98
C THR A 3 -1.09 12.66 5.19
N ASN A 4 -0.21 11.76 4.74
CA ASN A 4 0.97 12.20 4.01
C ASN A 4 1.37 11.16 2.95
N PRO A 5 1.60 11.54 1.68
CA PRO A 5 2.28 10.70 0.69
C PRO A 5 3.54 10.02 1.23
N LYS A 6 4.28 10.70 2.13
CA LYS A 6 5.42 10.14 2.87
C LYS A 6 5.08 8.91 3.72
N ALA A 7 3.84 8.77 4.17
CA ALA A 7 3.40 7.61 4.93
C ALA A 7 3.27 6.38 4.04
N HIS A 8 2.86 6.54 2.78
CA HIS A 8 2.86 5.46 1.80
C HIS A 8 4.29 5.01 1.47
N GLU A 9 5.20 5.96 1.23
CA GLU A 9 6.63 5.69 1.01
C GLU A 9 7.22 4.89 2.18
N LYS A 10 6.99 5.31 3.43
CA LYS A 10 7.47 4.58 4.61
C LYS A 10 6.98 3.14 4.71
N ILE A 11 5.74 2.87 4.28
CA ILE A 11 5.19 1.51 4.28
C ILE A 11 5.86 0.67 3.20
N PHE A 12 6.13 1.27 2.04
CA PHE A 12 6.90 0.63 0.97
C PHE A 12 8.34 0.34 1.39
N ASP A 13 9.01 1.28 2.05
CA ASP A 13 10.36 1.08 2.58
C ASP A 13 10.38 -0.07 3.60
N GLN A 14 9.37 -0.12 4.48
CA GLN A 14 9.23 -1.21 5.44
C GLN A 14 9.00 -2.55 4.74
N LEU A 15 8.17 -2.60 3.69
CA LEU A 15 7.92 -3.80 2.91
C LEU A 15 9.19 -4.27 2.19
N ALA A 16 9.91 -3.36 1.54
CA ALA A 16 11.17 -3.64 0.86
C ALA A 16 12.21 -4.20 1.83
N LYS A 17 12.32 -3.62 3.02
CA LYS A 17 13.18 -4.13 4.09
C LYS A 17 12.80 -5.56 4.49
N LEU A 18 11.51 -5.82 4.77
CA LEU A 18 11.04 -7.15 5.15
C LEU A 18 11.31 -8.18 4.06
N TYR A 19 11.12 -7.80 2.79
CA TYR A 19 11.46 -8.65 1.66
C TYR A 19 12.95 -8.97 1.60
N CYS A 20 13.82 -7.97 1.73
CA CYS A 20 15.27 -8.18 1.75
C CYS A 20 15.71 -9.09 2.90
N ASP A 21 15.18 -8.85 4.11
CA ASP A 21 15.44 -9.70 5.27
C ASP A 21 15.06 -11.16 4.94
N LEU A 22 13.85 -11.38 4.42
CA LEU A 22 13.36 -12.71 4.00
C LEU A 22 14.23 -13.35 2.91
N PHE A 23 14.65 -12.58 1.92
CA PHE A 23 15.49 -13.06 0.82
C PHE A 23 16.87 -13.51 1.30
N THR A 24 17.42 -12.87 2.32
CA THR A 24 18.72 -13.24 2.91
C THR A 24 18.63 -14.41 3.89
N HIS A 25 17.42 -14.79 4.32
CA HIS A 25 17.24 -15.91 5.23
C HIS A 25 17.35 -17.24 4.49
N ASP A 26 18.15 -18.14 5.04
CA ASP A 26 18.32 -19.50 4.53
C ASP A 26 17.24 -20.41 5.16
N GLY A 27 16.04 -20.39 4.56
CA GLY A 27 14.87 -21.11 5.07
C GLY A 27 13.56 -20.70 4.41
N PHE A 28 12.43 -21.17 4.96
CA PHE A 28 11.11 -20.74 4.51
C PHE A 28 10.72 -19.41 5.16
N GLY A 29 10.30 -18.45 4.33
CA GLY A 29 9.72 -17.19 4.77
C GLY A 29 8.39 -16.93 4.07
N ASP A 30 7.44 -16.37 4.82
CA ASP A 30 6.14 -15.94 4.31
C ASP A 30 5.94 -14.44 4.56
N ILE A 31 5.53 -13.72 3.51
CA ILE A 31 5.08 -12.33 3.60
C ILE A 31 3.68 -12.25 3.00
N ARG A 32 2.71 -11.78 3.79
CA ARG A 32 1.34 -11.54 3.35
C ARG A 32 0.95 -10.09 3.58
N ILE A 33 0.39 -9.47 2.55
CA ILE A 33 -0.13 -8.10 2.61
C ILE A 33 -1.65 -8.16 2.48
N GLU A 34 -2.36 -7.56 3.42
CA GLU A 34 -3.79 -7.34 3.34
C GLU A 34 -4.08 -5.85 3.24
N MET A 35 -4.92 -5.45 2.29
CA MET A 35 -5.42 -4.09 2.18
C MET A 35 -6.93 -4.09 2.36
N ARG A 36 -7.40 -3.34 3.36
CA ARG A 36 -8.82 -3.15 3.64
C ARG A 36 -9.22 -1.73 3.31
N ILE A 37 -10.24 -1.59 2.47
CA ILE A 37 -10.85 -0.29 2.19
C ILE A 37 -11.77 0.04 3.37
N LEU A 38 -11.46 1.13 4.07
CA LEU A 38 -12.25 1.63 5.18
C LEU A 38 -13.20 2.74 4.70
N ARG A 39 -14.05 3.21 5.61
CA ARG A 39 -14.89 4.39 5.38
C ARG A 39 -14.04 5.65 5.27
N ARG A 40 -14.58 6.73 4.68
CA ARG A 40 -13.91 8.04 4.52
C ARG A 40 -12.58 7.95 3.74
N ASN A 41 -12.56 7.16 2.66
CA ASN A 41 -11.39 7.00 1.79
C ASN A 41 -10.12 6.58 2.52
N GLN A 42 -10.24 5.92 3.68
CA GLN A 42 -9.09 5.36 4.36
C GLN A 42 -8.79 3.96 3.83
N LYS A 43 -7.52 3.57 3.84
CA LYS A 43 -7.09 2.19 3.65
C LYS A 43 -6.33 1.74 4.88
N GLU A 44 -6.68 0.57 5.38
CA GLU A 44 -5.87 -0.17 6.34
C GLU A 44 -4.97 -1.13 5.58
N ILE A 45 -3.67 -1.09 5.87
CA ILE A 45 -2.66 -1.97 5.29
C ILE A 45 -2.07 -2.79 6.43
N ILE A 46 -2.11 -4.11 6.28
CA ILE A 46 -1.59 -5.07 7.24
C ILE A 46 -0.51 -5.88 6.55
N ILE A 47 0.69 -5.93 7.12
CA ILE A 47 1.81 -6.76 6.63
C ILE A 47 2.10 -7.82 7.68
N HIS A 48 2.00 -9.09 7.27
CA HIS A 48 2.36 -10.25 8.06
C HIS A 48 3.74 -10.75 7.59
N CYS A 49 4.70 -10.84 8.51
CA CYS A 49 6.05 -11.37 8.25
C CYS A 49 6.67 -11.84 9.59
N GLY A 50 6.08 -12.87 10.21
CA GLY A 50 6.37 -13.32 11.58
C GLY A 50 5.88 -12.35 12.68
N LYS A 51 6.00 -11.03 12.44
CA LYS A 51 5.35 -9.94 13.19
C LYS A 51 4.28 -9.29 12.29
N GLN A 52 3.24 -8.74 12.92
CA GLN A 52 2.20 -7.99 12.24
C GLN A 52 2.47 -6.49 12.32
N TYR A 53 2.52 -5.82 11.17
CA TYR A 53 2.56 -4.37 11.05
C TYR A 53 1.21 -3.89 10.53
N ARG A 54 0.65 -2.83 11.12
CA ARG A 54 -0.66 -2.29 10.74
C ARG A 54 -0.58 -0.78 10.56
N TYR A 55 -1.11 -0.31 9.44
CA TYR A 55 -1.13 1.09 9.06
C TYR A 55 -2.54 1.48 8.63
N VAL A 56 -2.94 2.72 8.94
CA VAL A 56 -4.15 3.33 8.42
C VAL A 56 -3.75 4.62 7.72
N LEU A 57 -4.10 4.76 6.45
CA LEU A 57 -3.79 5.89 5.60
C LEU A 57 -5.08 6.50 5.05
N ASP A 58 -5.18 7.82 5.07
CA ASP A 58 -6.19 8.54 4.29
C ASP A 58 -5.73 8.60 2.83
N CYS A 59 -6.54 8.04 1.92
CA CYS A 59 -6.24 7.94 0.50
C CYS A 59 -6.85 9.08 -0.35
N ASP A 60 -7.38 10.13 0.28
CA ASP A 60 -7.88 11.33 -0.41
C ASP A 60 -6.85 11.95 -1.36
N GLN A 61 -5.54 11.74 -1.11
CA GLN A 61 -4.47 12.18 -2.01
C GLN A 61 -3.84 11.06 -2.87
N ALA A 62 -3.94 9.78 -2.48
CA ALA A 62 -3.33 8.67 -3.23
C ALA A 62 -4.07 8.36 -4.55
N LEU A 63 -5.34 8.76 -4.65
CA LEU A 63 -6.11 8.75 -5.90
C LEU A 63 -5.97 10.05 -6.69
N ALA A 64 -5.52 11.16 -6.07
CA ALA A 64 -5.21 12.39 -6.80
C ALA A 64 -3.98 12.22 -7.72
N SER A 65 -3.17 11.19 -7.49
CA SER A 65 -2.12 10.72 -8.38
C SER A 65 -2.55 9.56 -9.29
N GLU A 66 -3.83 9.18 -9.38
CA GLU A 66 -4.29 8.50 -10.59
C GLU A 66 -4.10 9.49 -11.73
N SER A 67 -2.98 9.32 -12.43
CA SER A 67 -2.61 10.04 -13.65
C SER A 67 -3.86 10.40 -14.45
N ALA A 68 -4.02 11.67 -14.80
CA ALA A 68 -5.12 12.18 -15.63
C ALA A 68 -5.37 11.29 -16.87
N ILE A 69 -4.35 10.57 -17.33
CA ILE A 69 -4.38 9.56 -18.38
C ILE A 69 -5.34 8.40 -18.06
N LYS A 70 -5.33 7.81 -16.86
CA LYS A 70 -6.29 6.74 -16.48
C LYS A 70 -7.74 7.23 -16.46
N HIS A 71 -7.95 8.49 -16.04
CA HIS A 71 -9.28 9.08 -15.98
C HIS A 71 -9.83 9.44 -17.37
N LEU A 72 -8.94 9.80 -18.31
CA LEU A 72 -9.27 9.98 -19.73
C LEU A 72 -9.53 8.64 -20.43
N LEU A 73 -8.70 7.63 -20.20
CA LEU A 73 -8.84 6.30 -20.82
C LEU A 73 -10.12 5.56 -20.41
N LYS A 74 -10.59 5.73 -19.16
CA LYS A 74 -11.89 5.17 -18.73
C LYS A 74 -13.09 5.82 -19.43
N ARG A 75 -12.92 7.04 -19.99
CA ARG A 75 -13.99 7.80 -20.63
C ARG A 75 -14.20 7.38 -22.09
N ASP A 76 -13.13 6.99 -22.79
CA ASP A 76 -13.19 6.47 -24.17
C ASP A 76 -13.65 5.00 -24.26
N LEU A 77 -13.39 4.19 -23.22
CA LEU A 77 -13.76 2.76 -23.23
C LEU A 77 -15.25 2.49 -22.91
N LEU A 78 -16.03 3.52 -22.57
CA LEU A 78 -17.45 3.42 -22.23
C LEU A 78 -18.35 4.30 -23.13
N SER A 79 -17.84 4.72 -24.28
CA SER A 79 -18.60 5.40 -25.35
C SER A 79 -18.77 4.50 -26.57
#